data_AF-C9KPL3-F1
#
_entry.id   AF-C9KPL3-F1
#
_cell.length_a   1.000
_cell.length_b   1.000
_cell.length_c   1.000
_cell.angle_alpha   90.00
_cell.angle_beta   90.00
_cell.angle_gamma   90.00
#
_symmetry.space_group_name_H-M   'P 1'
#
loop_
_entity.id
_entity.type
_entity.pdbx_description
1 polymer ?
#
loop_
_entity_poly.entity_id
_entity_poly.type
_entity_poly.pdbx_seq_one_letter_code
_entity_poly.pdbx_strand_id
1 'polypeptide(L)'
;MYNIYTRPEIETLLIIAEGTYDKYIKSKKSSLKPSLYCKEELSLGKHIKSKDFLEDYFCDVTKLICAITEYKRLRGQKEYCLADLLKPANN
;
A
#
# COMPACT_ATOMS: atom_id res chain seq x y z
N MET A 1 6.77 -6.53 -21.19
CA MET A 1 6.11 -5.91 -20.02
C MET A 1 5.82 -7.01 -19.02
N TYR A 2 6.31 -6.91 -17.79
CA TYR A 2 6.09 -7.91 -16.74
C TYR A 2 5.05 -7.38 -15.76
N ASN A 3 4.03 -8.18 -15.46
CA ASN A 3 3.04 -7.84 -14.45
C ASN A 3 3.55 -8.36 -13.09
N ILE A 4 3.85 -7.44 -12.18
CA ILE A 4 4.21 -7.78 -10.80
C ILE A 4 2.91 -7.77 -9.98
N TYR A 5 2.44 -8.95 -9.62
CA TYR A 5 1.28 -9.12 -8.75
C TYR A 5 1.76 -9.24 -7.31
N THR A 6 1.46 -8.25 -6.49
CA THR A 6 1.84 -8.24 -5.07
C THR A 6 0.60 -8.51 -4.20
N ARG A 7 0.79 -9.26 -3.12
CA ARG A 7 -0.08 -9.17 -1.94
C ARG A 7 0.73 -8.41 -0.88
N PRO A 8 0.33 -7.17 -0.53
CA PRO A 8 -0.95 -6.53 -0.83
C PRO A 8 -1.05 -5.88 -2.21
N GLU A 9 -2.28 -5.58 -2.64
CA GLU A 9 -2.57 -4.65 -3.73
C GLU A 9 -1.96 -3.27 -3.44
N ILE A 10 -1.52 -2.56 -4.50
CA ILE A 10 -0.86 -1.26 -4.37
C ILE A 10 -1.73 -0.23 -3.63
N GLU A 11 -3.05 -0.30 -3.79
CA GLU A 11 -3.99 0.56 -3.06
C GLU A 11 -3.90 0.40 -1.54
N THR A 12 -3.63 -0.82 -1.05
CA THR A 12 -3.47 -1.02 0.39
C THR A 12 -2.22 -0.33 0.89
N LEU A 13 -1.13 -0.32 0.10
CA LEU A 13 0.09 0.42 0.44
C LEU A 13 -0.16 1.93 0.45
N LEU A 14 -0.95 2.46 -0.49
CA LEU A 14 -1.37 3.87 -0.49
C LEU A 14 -2.17 4.20 0.78
N ILE A 15 -3.14 3.37 1.15
CA ILE A 15 -3.96 3.56 2.36
C ILE A 15 -3.10 3.56 3.64
N ILE A 16 -2.11 2.67 3.70
CA ILE A 16 -1.17 2.60 4.82
C ILE A 16 -0.25 3.83 4.84
N ALA A 17 0.25 4.25 3.67
CA ALA A 17 1.10 5.42 3.53
C ALA A 17 0.38 6.72 3.94
N GLU A 18 -0.93 6.80 3.73
CA GLU A 18 -1.79 7.90 4.22
C GLU A 18 -2.17 7.76 5.70
N GLY A 19 -1.75 6.70 6.39
CA GLY A 19 -2.04 6.49 7.82
C GLY A 19 -3.52 6.20 8.12
N THR A 20 -4.29 5.76 7.13
CA THR A 20 -5.75 5.58 7.24
C THR A 20 -6.19 4.11 7.27
N TYR A 21 -5.25 3.17 7.36
CA TYR A 21 -5.54 1.73 7.31
C TYR A 21 -6.60 1.28 8.34
N ASP A 22 -6.56 1.79 9.56
CA ASP A 22 -7.56 1.45 10.58
C ASP A 22 -8.97 1.93 10.21
N LYS A 23 -9.08 3.12 9.59
CA LYS A 23 -10.35 3.65 9.07
C LYS A 23 -10.84 2.77 7.91
N TYR A 24 -9.93 2.41 7.00
CA TYR A 24 -10.22 1.51 5.91
C TYR A 24 -10.73 0.14 6.40
N ILE A 25 -10.05 -0.52 7.35
CA ILE A 25 -10.48 -1.82 7.88
C ILE A 25 -11.85 -1.74 8.56
N LYS A 26 -12.17 -0.64 9.25
CA LYS A 26 -13.52 -0.40 9.78
C LYS A 26 -14.56 -0.29 8.66
N SER A 27 -14.25 0.45 7.59
CA SER A 27 -15.12 0.61 6.42
C SER A 27 -15.24 -0.67 5.55
N LYS A 28 -14.23 -1.54 5.58
CA LYS A 28 -14.21 -2.81 4.83
C LYS A 28 -15.30 -3.78 5.29
N LYS A 29 -15.79 -3.65 6.54
CA LYS A 29 -16.99 -4.35 7.02
C LYS A 29 -18.23 -4.04 6.18
N SER A 30 -18.24 -2.90 5.50
CA SER A 30 -19.29 -2.44 4.58
C SER A 30 -19.00 -2.76 3.10
N SER A 31 -18.10 -3.72 2.82
CA SER A 31 -17.71 -4.13 1.46
C SER A 31 -16.99 -3.07 0.61
N LEU A 32 -16.44 -2.03 1.25
CA LEU A 32 -15.71 -0.98 0.55
C LEU A 32 -14.39 -1.51 -0.04
N LYS A 33 -14.23 -1.36 -1.36
CA LYS A 33 -13.02 -1.77 -2.09
C LYS A 33 -11.86 -0.78 -1.84
N PRO A 34 -10.60 -1.24 -1.76
CA PRO A 34 -9.44 -0.37 -1.58
C PRO A 34 -9.37 0.77 -2.61
N SER A 35 -9.62 0.46 -3.88
CA SER A 35 -9.63 1.43 -4.97
C SER A 35 -10.69 2.52 -4.81
N LEU A 36 -11.86 2.17 -4.25
CA LEU A 36 -12.91 3.15 -3.99
C LEU A 36 -12.54 4.04 -2.79
N TYR A 37 -11.98 3.44 -1.74
CA TYR A 37 -11.45 4.19 -0.60
C TYR A 37 -10.38 5.22 -1.03
N CYS A 38 -9.41 4.80 -1.85
CA CYS A 38 -8.40 5.72 -2.38
C CYS A 38 -8.99 6.89 -3.18
N LYS A 39 -10.09 6.63 -3.91
CA LYS A 39 -10.76 7.65 -4.72
C LYS A 39 -11.59 8.62 -3.87
N GLU A 40 -12.40 8.09 -2.96
CA GLU A 40 -13.41 8.87 -2.22
C GLU A 40 -12.85 9.49 -0.95
N GLU A 41 -12.10 8.71 -0.16
CA GLU A 41 -11.61 9.14 1.16
C GLU A 41 -10.24 9.82 1.07
N LEU A 42 -9.37 9.35 0.17
CA LEU A 42 -8.02 9.89 0.01
C LEU A 42 -7.91 10.88 -1.16
N SER A 43 -8.94 11.01 -2.00
CA SER A 43 -8.95 11.89 -3.17
C SER A 43 -7.76 11.69 -4.13
N LEU A 44 -7.17 10.49 -4.18
CA LEU A 44 -5.96 10.18 -4.98
C LEU A 44 -6.25 10.02 -6.48
N GLY A 45 -7.52 10.15 -6.91
CA GLY A 45 -7.93 10.09 -8.31
C GLY A 45 -8.17 8.67 -8.85
N LYS A 46 -8.34 8.55 -10.17
CA LYS A 46 -8.71 7.28 -10.85
C LYS A 46 -7.51 6.46 -11.32
N HIS A 47 -6.35 7.09 -11.50
CA HIS A 47 -5.16 6.48 -12.11
C HIS A 47 -4.10 6.07 -11.09
N ILE A 48 -4.50 5.75 -9.87
CA ILE A 48 -3.59 5.38 -8.76
C ILE A 48 -2.71 4.15 -9.02
N LYS A 49 -3.01 3.37 -10.06
CA LYS A 49 -2.22 2.21 -10.49
C LYS A 49 -1.29 2.51 -11.67
N SER A 50 -1.33 3.72 -12.24
CA SER A 50 -0.43 4.06 -13.34
C SER A 50 1.00 4.19 -12.81
N LYS A 51 1.96 3.88 -13.67
CA LYS A 51 3.37 4.02 -13.36
C LYS A 51 3.69 5.46 -12.93
N ASP A 52 3.26 6.43 -13.72
CA ASP A 52 3.52 7.86 -13.49
C ASP A 52 3.00 8.31 -12.11
N PHE A 53 1.79 7.89 -11.72
CA PHE A 53 1.26 8.22 -10.40
C PHE A 53 2.08 7.61 -9.27
N LEU A 54 2.48 6.34 -9.41
CA LEU A 54 3.21 5.63 -8.37
C LEU A 54 4.64 6.14 -8.21
N GLU A 55 5.31 6.49 -9.32
CA GLU A 55 6.64 7.10 -9.30
C GLU A 55 6.62 8.50 -8.68
N ASP A 56 5.57 9.28 -8.92
CA ASP A 56 5.38 10.59 -8.27
C ASP A 56 5.03 10.42 -6.77
N TYR A 57 4.04 9.59 -6.45
CA TYR A 57 3.57 9.39 -5.08
C TYR A 57 4.62 8.77 -4.14
N PHE A 58 5.41 7.83 -4.65
CA PHE A 58 6.52 7.19 -3.92
C PHE A 58 7.89 7.69 -4.40
N CYS A 59 7.99 8.94 -4.86
CA CYS A 59 9.28 9.55 -5.24
C CYS A 59 10.29 9.50 -4.09
N ASP A 60 9.83 9.69 -2.84
CA ASP A 60 10.58 9.30 -1.65
C ASP A 60 10.42 7.80 -1.39
N VAL A 61 11.46 7.04 -1.71
CA VAL A 61 11.51 5.59 -1.51
C VAL A 61 11.32 5.19 -0.04
N THR A 62 11.64 6.09 0.90
CA THR A 62 11.44 5.86 2.34
C THR A 62 9.95 5.68 2.65
N LYS A 63 9.08 6.46 2.00
CA LYS A 63 7.61 6.34 2.13
C LYS A 63 7.13 4.96 1.70
N LEU A 64 7.66 4.43 0.60
CA LEU A 64 7.33 3.08 0.13
C LEU A 64 7.82 2.01 1.11
N ILE A 65 9.06 2.12 1.59
CA ILE A 65 9.65 1.20 2.56
C ILE A 65 8.86 1.18 3.88
N CYS A 66 8.44 2.34 4.37
CA CYS A 66 7.59 2.44 5.54
C CYS A 66 6.24 1.75 5.32
N ALA A 67 5.58 1.98 4.18
CA ALA A 67 4.28 1.38 3.89
C ALA A 67 4.32 -0.15 3.80
N ILE A 68 5.34 -0.73 3.14
CA ILE A 68 5.48 -2.19 3.02
C ILE A 68 5.84 -2.84 4.37
N THR A 69 6.69 -2.18 5.17
CA THR A 69 7.06 -2.66 6.51
C THR A 69 5.85 -2.63 7.44
N GLU A 70 5.08 -1.55 7.40
CA GLU A 70 3.89 -1.38 8.22
C GLU A 70 2.79 -2.37 7.83
N TYR A 71 2.64 -2.68 6.53
CA TYR A 71 1.75 -3.75 6.09
C TYR A 71 2.07 -5.10 6.75
N LYS A 72 3.35 -5.49 6.80
CA LYS A 72 3.79 -6.72 7.46
C LYS A 72 3.45 -6.71 8.94
N ARG A 73 3.65 -5.58 9.63
CA ARG A 73 3.29 -5.40 11.04
C ARG A 73 1.77 -5.58 11.26
N LEU A 74 0.94 -4.98 10.41
CA LEU A 74 -0.53 -5.00 10.51
C LEU A 74 -1.14 -6.36 10.17
N ARG A 75 -0.57 -7.10 9.23
CA ARG A 75 -1.05 -8.46 8.84
C ARG A 75 -0.56 -9.57 9.75
N GLY A 76 0.57 -9.37 10.42
CA GLY A 76 1.27 -10.42 11.15
C GLY A 76 2.00 -11.41 10.23
N GLN A 77 2.61 -12.44 10.82
CA GLN A 77 3.56 -13.35 10.13
C GLN A 77 2.89 -14.48 9.32
N LYS A 78 1.67 -14.29 8.82
CA LYS A 78 0.92 -15.40 8.20
C LYS A 78 1.42 -15.79 6.81
N GLU A 79 2.03 -14.86 6.06
CA GLU A 79 2.46 -15.07 4.67
C GLU A 79 3.70 -14.21 4.34
N TYR A 80 4.49 -14.65 3.36
CA TYR A 80 5.60 -13.88 2.80
C TYR A 80 5.09 -12.66 2.03
N CYS A 81 5.70 -11.49 2.22
CA CYS A 81 5.29 -10.23 1.62
C CYS A 81 6.49 -9.38 1.14
N LEU A 82 6.22 -8.22 0.52
CA LEU A 82 7.27 -7.35 -0.01
C LEU A 82 8.31 -6.93 1.04
N ALA A 83 7.91 -6.76 2.29
CA ALA A 83 8.84 -6.40 3.36
C ALA A 83 9.88 -7.49 3.63
N ASP A 84 9.61 -8.76 3.30
CA ASP A 84 10.56 -9.86 3.44
C ASP A 84 11.66 -9.85 2.37
N LEU A 85 11.45 -9.12 1.25
CA LEU A 85 12.47 -8.91 0.21
C LEU A 85 13.43 -7.77 0.53
N LEU A 86 13.08 -6.92 1.50
CA LEU A 86 13.95 -5.83 1.92
C LEU A 86 15.17 -6.40 2.63
N LYS A 87 16.35 -6.04 2.15
CA LYS A 87 17.57 -6.31 2.92
C LYS A 87 17.53 -5.48 4.20
N PRO A 88 17.96 -6.03 5.35
CA PRO A 88 18.21 -5.19 6.51
C PRO A 88 19.18 -4.08 6.09
N ALA A 89 18.93 -2.85 6.55
CA ALA A 89 19.91 -1.79 6.38
C ALA A 89 21.22 -2.30 7.00
N ASN A 90 22.24 -2.50 6.18
CA ASN A 90 23.57 -2.79 6.68
C ASN A 90 23.97 -1.58 7.53
N ASN A 91 23.99 -1.74 8.84
CA ASN A 91 24.67 -0.82 9.75
C ASN A 91 26.18 -1.01 9.62
#